data_AF-A2EQ87-F1
#
_entry.id   AF-A2EQ87-F1
#
_cell.length_a   1.000
_cell.length_b   1.000
_cell.length_c   1.000
_cell.angle_alpha   90.00
_cell.angle_beta   90.00
_cell.angle_gamma   90.00
#
_symmetry.space_group_name_H-M   'P 1'
#
loop_
_entity.id
_entity.type
_entity.pdbx_description
1 polymer ?
#
loop_
_entity_poly.entity_id
_entity_poly.type
_entity_poly.pdbx_seq_one_letter_code
_entity_poly.pdbx_strand_id
1 'polypeptide(L)'
;MNDQIKEQLEKEGFEIPVEDPPANYMVTTNPFGEDGSFNPVDTSALYQMSRGDSAPKSLEDKYWKVRQFYAHQLRSLQRAELIGDEITNIREILASGNLNKINELMHERHKWVEKAYYSRKDNRPICADVSCSHYALPFSKYCINHIIYDTEQKLYEKCPVCGTVKPVNGICCYCQAEATEK
;
A
#
# COMPACT_ATOMS: atom_id res chain seq x y z
N MET A 1 -3.48 -23.21 30.19
CA MET A 1 -3.51 -22.10 29.19
C MET A 1 -3.75 -20.80 29.94
N ASN A 2 -3.16 -19.67 29.54
CA ASN A 2 -3.45 -18.38 30.20
C ASN A 2 -4.92 -18.02 30.00
N ASP A 3 -5.65 -17.69 31.07
CA ASP A 3 -7.09 -17.43 31.05
C ASP A 3 -7.48 -16.29 30.09
N GLN A 4 -6.61 -15.28 29.93
CA GLN A 4 -6.84 -14.18 28.99
C GLN A 4 -6.84 -14.65 27.52
N ILE A 5 -5.98 -15.63 27.19
CA ILE A 5 -5.90 -16.19 25.84
C ILE A 5 -7.11 -17.09 25.58
N LYS A 6 -7.58 -17.80 26.62
CA LYS A 6 -8.77 -18.64 26.57
C LYS A 6 -10.02 -17.83 26.22
N GLU A 7 -10.24 -16.74 26.96
CA GLU A 7 -11.40 -15.86 26.80
C GLU A 7 -11.43 -15.20 25.41
N GLN A 8 -10.27 -14.86 24.86
CA GLN A 8 -10.16 -14.26 23.54
C GLN A 8 -10.41 -15.26 22.40
N LEU A 9 -9.97 -16.51 22.55
CA LEU A 9 -10.24 -17.58 21.57
C LEU A 9 -11.72 -17.99 21.56
N GLU A 10 -12.35 -18.08 22.73
CA GLU A 10 -13.80 -18.31 22.86
C GLU A 10 -14.62 -17.20 22.20
N LYS A 11 -14.22 -15.93 22.37
CA LYS A 11 -14.89 -14.78 21.76
C LYS A 11 -14.85 -14.79 20.23
N GLU A 12 -13.82 -15.37 19.63
CA GLU A 12 -13.68 -15.51 18.17
C GLU A 12 -14.23 -16.84 17.62
N GLY A 13 -14.91 -17.63 18.47
CA GLY A 13 -15.62 -18.84 18.05
C GLY A 13 -14.71 -20.05 17.81
N PHE A 14 -13.48 -20.04 18.34
CA PHE A 14 -12.60 -21.21 18.28
C PHE A 14 -12.96 -22.22 19.37
N GLU A 15 -13.12 -23.48 18.98
CA GLU A 15 -13.29 -24.58 19.93
C GLU A 15 -11.98 -24.82 20.69
N ILE A 16 -12.03 -24.65 22.00
CA ILE A 16 -10.88 -24.91 22.86
C ILE A 16 -10.76 -26.42 23.05
N PRO A 17 -9.59 -27.01 22.76
CA PRO A 17 -9.36 -28.42 23.00
C PRO A 17 -9.67 -28.76 24.46
N VAL A 18 -10.63 -29.67 24.65
CA VAL A 18 -11.04 -30.17 25.99
C VAL A 18 -10.03 -31.21 26.49
N GLU A 19 -9.29 -31.84 25.57
CA GLU A 19 -8.27 -32.81 25.90
C GLU A 19 -7.02 -32.13 26.46
N ASP A 20 -6.50 -32.68 27.56
CA ASP A 20 -5.22 -32.27 28.09
C ASP A 20 -4.12 -32.46 27.04
N PRO A 21 -3.14 -31.54 26.96
CA PRO A 21 -2.03 -31.70 26.05
C PRO A 21 -1.32 -33.04 26.32
N PRO A 22 -0.87 -33.76 25.27
CA PRO A 22 -0.25 -35.07 25.43
C PRO A 22 0.94 -34.98 26.38
N ALA A 23 1.19 -36.02 27.17
CA ALA A 23 2.16 -35.99 28.28
C ALA A 23 3.60 -35.56 27.89
N ASN A 24 3.94 -35.60 26.60
CA ASN A 24 5.21 -35.18 26.02
C ASN A 24 5.18 -33.77 25.40
N TYR A 25 4.20 -32.93 25.74
CA TYR A 25 4.12 -31.57 25.21
C TYR A 25 5.32 -30.72 25.64
N MET A 26 5.81 -29.90 24.72
CA MET A 26 6.84 -28.90 25.01
C MET A 26 6.18 -27.55 25.22
N VAL A 27 6.40 -26.96 26.39
CA VAL A 27 6.04 -25.56 26.67
C VAL A 27 7.09 -24.68 26.02
N THR A 28 6.68 -23.87 25.04
CA THR A 28 7.56 -22.89 24.40
C THR A 28 7.27 -21.49 24.91
N THR A 29 8.27 -20.61 24.86
CA THR A 29 8.12 -19.19 25.21
C THR A 29 7.15 -18.47 24.28
N ASN A 30 6.39 -17.53 24.85
CA ASN A 30 5.42 -16.72 24.13
C ASN A 30 6.12 -15.91 23.01
N PRO A 31 5.66 -15.97 21.74
CA PRO A 31 6.29 -15.23 20.66
C PRO A 31 6.20 -13.72 20.73
N PHE A 32 5.31 -13.20 21.57
CA PHE A 32 5.05 -11.78 21.73
C PHE A 32 5.93 -11.21 22.85
N GLY A 33 6.50 -10.04 22.61
CA GLY A 33 7.03 -9.20 23.70
C GLY A 33 5.91 -8.78 24.65
N GLU A 34 6.26 -8.29 25.83
CA GLU A 34 5.29 -7.80 26.83
C GLU A 34 4.41 -6.64 26.30
N ASP A 35 4.86 -5.97 25.24
CA ASP A 35 4.15 -4.90 24.53
C ASP A 35 3.30 -5.39 23.34
N GLY A 36 3.25 -6.71 23.10
CA GLY A 36 2.60 -7.29 21.94
C GLY A 36 3.38 -7.11 20.63
N SER A 37 4.58 -6.53 20.67
CA SER A 37 5.45 -6.40 19.50
C SER A 37 6.18 -7.71 19.20
N PHE A 38 6.58 -7.87 17.94
CA PHE A 38 7.24 -9.08 17.46
C PHE A 38 8.75 -8.84 17.42
N ASN A 39 9.54 -9.75 18.00
CA ASN A 39 11.00 -9.70 17.84
C ASN A 39 11.38 -9.76 16.34
N PRO A 40 12.37 -8.99 15.87
CA PRO A 40 12.67 -8.83 14.44
C PRO A 40 12.79 -10.18 13.72
N VAL A 41 11.95 -10.34 12.69
CA VAL A 41 11.56 -11.62 12.10
C VAL A 41 12.45 -12.01 10.93
N ASP A 42 12.85 -13.27 10.90
CA ASP A 42 13.27 -13.94 9.66
C ASP A 42 12.01 -14.22 8.81
N THR A 43 11.78 -13.39 7.80
CA THR A 43 10.60 -13.43 6.92
C THR A 43 10.74 -14.45 5.78
N SER A 44 11.71 -15.37 5.86
CA SER A 44 11.87 -16.40 4.84
C SER A 44 10.62 -17.29 4.75
N ALA A 45 10.17 -17.54 3.51
CA ALA A 45 8.98 -18.35 3.27
C ALA A 45 9.22 -19.80 3.74
N LEU A 46 8.22 -20.48 4.33
CA LEU A 46 8.34 -21.88 4.76
C LEU A 46 8.92 -22.82 3.68
N TYR A 47 8.60 -22.56 2.40
CA TYR A 47 9.15 -23.28 1.26
C TYR A 47 10.68 -23.07 1.09
N GLN A 48 11.20 -21.87 1.37
CA GLN A 48 12.66 -21.62 1.35
C GLN A 48 13.36 -22.42 2.45
N MET A 49 12.68 -22.71 3.56
CA MET A 49 13.22 -23.57 4.63
C MET A 49 13.28 -25.04 4.23
N SER A 50 12.35 -25.51 3.38
CA SER A 50 12.39 -26.85 2.80
C SER A 50 13.54 -27.05 1.79
N ARG A 51 14.12 -25.95 1.28
CA ARG A 51 15.24 -25.95 0.34
C ARG A 51 16.63 -25.89 0.98
N GLY A 52 16.72 -25.80 2.31
CA GLY A 52 17.97 -26.05 3.04
C GLY A 52 18.78 -24.84 3.48
N ASP A 53 18.31 -23.60 3.28
CA ASP A 53 19.13 -22.42 3.63
C ASP A 53 19.21 -22.11 5.14
N SER A 54 18.33 -22.70 5.96
CA SER A 54 18.57 -22.89 7.40
C SER A 54 17.61 -23.96 7.96
N ALA A 55 18.01 -25.22 7.85
CA ALA A 55 17.27 -26.31 8.48
C ALA A 55 17.09 -25.98 9.99
N PRO A 56 15.86 -26.09 10.53
CA PRO A 56 15.61 -25.84 11.95
C PRO A 56 16.52 -26.74 12.79
N LYS A 57 17.25 -26.15 13.74
CA LYS A 57 18.30 -26.83 14.51
C LYS A 57 17.71 -27.73 15.59
N SER A 58 16.49 -27.42 16.03
CA SER A 58 15.74 -28.17 17.05
C SER A 58 14.29 -28.44 16.63
N LEU A 59 13.62 -29.34 17.36
CA LEU A 59 12.18 -29.57 17.22
C LEU A 59 11.38 -28.33 17.66
N GLU A 60 11.86 -27.61 18.67
CA GLU A 60 11.29 -26.35 19.12
C GLU A 60 11.32 -25.28 18.02
N ASP A 61 12.43 -25.16 17.28
CA ASP A 61 12.55 -24.26 16.13
C ASP A 61 11.52 -24.58 15.04
N LYS A 62 11.23 -25.88 14.83
CA LYS A 62 10.19 -26.31 13.86
C LYS A 62 8.82 -25.83 14.30
N TYR A 63 8.44 -26.07 15.55
CA TYR A 63 7.15 -25.63 16.09
C TYR A 63 7.02 -24.11 16.08
N TRP A 64 8.08 -23.40 16.45
CA TRP A 64 8.14 -21.95 16.41
C TRP A 64 7.87 -21.41 14.99
N LYS A 65 8.60 -21.91 13.99
CA LYS A 65 8.44 -21.51 12.58
C LYS A 65 7.03 -21.81 12.05
N VAL A 66 6.43 -22.93 12.44
CA VAL A 66 5.04 -23.28 12.08
C VAL A 66 4.05 -22.27 12.68
N ARG A 67 4.20 -21.91 13.96
CA ARG A 67 3.35 -20.87 14.60
C ARG A 67 3.50 -19.52 13.91
N GLN A 68 4.73 -19.11 13.59
CA GLN A 68 4.99 -17.88 12.86
C GLN A 68 4.30 -17.85 11.50
N PHE A 69 4.36 -18.95 10.76
CA PHE A 69 3.69 -19.07 9.47
C PHE A 69 2.18 -18.89 9.57
N TYR A 70 1.52 -19.58 10.50
CA TYR A 70 0.07 -19.44 10.68
C TYR A 70 -0.31 -18.02 11.14
N ALA A 71 0.46 -17.42 12.05
CA ALA A 71 0.25 -16.04 12.47
C ALA A 71 0.44 -15.04 11.30
N HIS A 72 1.35 -15.33 10.37
CA HIS A 72 1.52 -14.54 9.15
C HIS A 72 0.36 -14.75 8.16
N GLN A 73 -0.10 -16.00 7.97
CA GLN A 73 -1.24 -16.30 7.11
C GLN A 73 -2.51 -15.62 7.60
N LEU A 74 -2.83 -15.73 8.90
CA LEU A 74 -4.00 -15.08 9.50
C LEU A 74 -3.98 -13.57 9.28
N ARG A 75 -2.85 -12.90 9.57
CA ARG A 75 -2.69 -11.47 9.30
C ARG A 75 -2.80 -11.11 7.82
N SER A 76 -2.28 -11.97 6.94
CA SER A 76 -2.38 -11.76 5.49
C SER A 76 -3.83 -11.86 5.02
N LEU A 77 -4.60 -12.80 5.56
CA LEU A 77 -6.03 -12.96 5.27
C LEU A 77 -6.83 -11.76 5.79
N GLN A 78 -6.63 -11.37 7.05
CA GLN A 78 -7.27 -10.18 7.63
C GLN A 78 -6.95 -8.92 6.83
N ARG A 79 -5.69 -8.75 6.41
CA ARG A 79 -5.29 -7.63 5.56
C ARG A 79 -5.95 -7.69 4.17
N ALA A 80 -6.07 -8.88 3.59
CA ALA A 80 -6.71 -9.05 2.29
C ALA A 80 -8.21 -8.72 2.35
N GLU A 81 -8.89 -9.09 3.44
CA GLU A 81 -10.29 -8.73 3.70
C GLU A 81 -10.47 -7.22 3.80
N LEU A 82 -9.70 -6.55 4.66
CA LEU A 82 -9.74 -5.09 4.80
C LEU A 82 -9.48 -4.36 3.47
N ILE A 83 -8.50 -4.84 2.68
CA ILE A 83 -8.22 -4.29 1.36
C ILE A 83 -9.39 -4.55 0.40
N GLY A 84 -10.01 -5.72 0.47
CA GLY A 84 -11.18 -6.09 -0.33
C GLY A 84 -12.37 -5.18 -0.08
N ASP A 85 -12.65 -4.88 1.18
CA ASP A 85 -13.73 -3.97 1.59
C ASP A 85 -13.50 -2.55 1.06
N GLU A 86 -12.27 -2.02 1.21
CA GLU A 86 -11.91 -0.70 0.68
C GLU A 86 -12.00 -0.63 -0.84
N ILE A 87 -11.56 -1.69 -1.56
CA ILE A 87 -11.70 -1.76 -3.02
C ILE A 87 -13.18 -1.72 -3.42
N THR A 88 -14.05 -2.41 -2.67
CA THR A 88 -15.48 -2.45 -2.94
C THR A 88 -16.11 -1.08 -2.70
N ASN A 89 -15.80 -0.43 -1.58
CA ASN A 89 -16.23 0.93 -1.28
C ASN A 89 -15.81 1.93 -2.38
N ILE A 90 -14.56 1.89 -2.83
CA ILE A 90 -14.07 2.74 -3.91
C ILE A 90 -14.87 2.48 -5.21
N ARG A 91 -15.14 1.22 -5.55
CA ARG A 91 -15.93 0.87 -6.73
C ARG A 91 -17.35 1.41 -6.65
N GLU A 92 -17.99 1.34 -5.49
CA GLU A 92 -19.32 1.89 -5.27
C GLU A 92 -19.34 3.42 -5.42
N ILE A 93 -18.34 4.11 -4.87
CA ILE A 93 -18.19 5.56 -5.04
C ILE A 93 -18.07 5.91 -6.53
N LEU A 94 -17.21 5.19 -7.27
CA LEU A 94 -17.02 5.40 -8.71
C LEU A 94 -18.30 5.10 -9.51
N ALA A 95 -19.02 4.03 -9.17
CA ALA A 95 -20.27 3.65 -9.83
C ALA A 95 -21.40 4.64 -9.57
N SER A 96 -21.47 5.22 -8.36
CA SER A 96 -22.49 6.21 -8.00
C SER A 96 -22.36 7.54 -8.75
N GLY A 97 -21.17 7.83 -9.30
CA GLY A 97 -20.90 9.08 -10.01
C GLY A 97 -20.90 10.34 -9.13
N ASN A 98 -20.87 10.20 -7.80
CA ASN A 98 -20.84 11.35 -6.89
C ASN A 98 -19.49 12.10 -6.99
N LEU A 99 -19.49 13.23 -7.70
CA LEU A 99 -18.29 14.03 -7.96
C LEU A 99 -17.55 14.48 -6.69
N ASN A 100 -18.27 14.80 -5.62
CA ASN A 100 -17.65 15.25 -4.38
C ASN A 100 -16.82 14.11 -3.75
N LYS A 101 -17.41 12.90 -3.67
CA LYS A 101 -16.69 11.73 -3.16
C LYS A 101 -15.51 11.32 -4.05
N ILE A 102 -15.66 11.45 -5.37
CA ILE A 102 -14.57 11.20 -6.31
C ILE A 102 -13.42 12.19 -6.08
N ASN A 103 -13.73 13.47 -5.89
CA ASN A 103 -12.72 14.49 -5.58
C ASN A 103 -12.03 14.22 -4.23
N GLU A 104 -12.77 13.79 -3.21
CA GLU A 104 -12.21 13.36 -1.93
C GLU A 104 -11.23 12.18 -2.10
N LEU A 105 -11.58 11.16 -2.90
CA LEU A 105 -10.68 10.06 -3.22
C LEU A 105 -9.41 10.54 -3.91
N MET A 106 -9.51 11.50 -4.84
CA MET A 106 -8.34 12.07 -5.51
C MET A 106 -7.45 12.85 -4.54
N HIS A 107 -8.02 13.60 -3.61
CA HIS A 107 -7.28 14.31 -2.57
C HIS A 107 -6.57 13.35 -1.61
N GLU A 108 -7.24 12.29 -1.16
CA GLU A 108 -6.62 11.29 -0.29
C GLU A 108 -5.50 10.55 -1.01
N ARG A 109 -5.70 10.24 -2.31
CA ARG A 109 -4.64 9.69 -3.15
C ARG A 109 -3.45 10.64 -3.27
N HIS A 110 -3.67 11.94 -3.47
CA HIS A 110 -2.60 12.94 -3.50
C HIS A 110 -1.79 12.95 -2.19
N LYS A 111 -2.45 13.04 -1.03
CA LYS A 111 -1.80 13.01 0.29
C LYS A 111 -1.02 11.72 0.53
N TRP A 112 -1.56 10.57 0.12
CA TRP A 112 -0.87 9.29 0.27
C TRP A 112 0.41 9.25 -0.54
N VAL A 113 0.35 9.68 -1.81
CA VAL A 113 1.52 9.75 -2.69
C VAL A 113 2.57 10.72 -2.11
N GLU A 114 2.13 11.85 -1.55
CA GLU A 114 3.01 12.84 -0.90
C GLU A 114 3.76 12.23 0.28
N LYS A 115 3.05 11.59 1.20
CA LYS A 115 3.64 10.87 2.35
C LYS A 115 4.61 9.79 1.91
N ALA A 116 4.24 9.01 0.89
CA ALA A 116 5.07 7.94 0.36
C ALA A 116 6.40 8.44 -0.26
N TYR A 117 6.45 9.69 -0.73
CA TYR A 117 7.71 10.30 -1.18
C TYR A 117 8.53 10.86 -0.04
N TYR A 118 7.90 11.53 0.93
CA TYR A 118 8.62 11.97 2.13
C TYR A 118 9.32 10.80 2.83
N SER A 119 8.69 9.62 2.87
CA SER A 119 9.33 8.41 3.41
C SER A 119 10.49 7.89 2.57
N ARG A 120 10.46 8.07 1.24
CA ARG A 120 11.49 7.58 0.30
C ARG A 120 12.67 8.53 0.09
N LYS A 121 12.52 9.81 0.45
CA LYS A 121 13.52 10.89 0.23
C LYS A 121 13.88 11.10 -1.25
N ASP A 122 12.93 10.87 -2.15
CA ASP A 122 13.15 10.94 -3.60
C ASP A 122 13.32 12.39 -4.15
N ASN A 123 13.18 13.43 -3.31
CA ASN A 123 13.30 14.85 -3.66
C ASN A 123 12.47 15.32 -4.88
N ARG A 124 11.42 14.59 -5.25
CA ARG A 124 10.51 14.96 -6.35
C ARG A 124 9.23 15.56 -5.79
N PRO A 125 8.99 16.87 -5.96
CA PRO A 125 7.74 17.48 -5.51
C PRO A 125 6.55 16.92 -6.31
N ILE A 126 5.39 16.85 -5.67
CA ILE A 126 4.12 16.56 -6.34
C ILE A 126 3.54 17.86 -6.87
N CYS A 127 2.77 17.76 -7.95
CA CYS A 127 1.95 18.84 -8.50
C CYS A 127 1.13 19.55 -7.41
N ALA A 128 1.14 20.88 -7.37
CA ALA A 128 0.40 21.67 -6.38
C ALA A 128 -1.13 21.59 -6.51
N ASP A 129 -1.64 21.06 -7.62
CA ASP A 129 -3.06 20.70 -7.74
C ASP A 129 -3.37 19.51 -6.81
N VAL A 130 -4.21 19.75 -5.81
CA VAL A 130 -4.59 18.79 -4.75
C VAL A 130 -5.27 17.53 -5.27
N SER A 131 -5.86 17.57 -6.46
CA SER A 131 -6.48 16.41 -7.10
C SER A 131 -5.50 15.59 -7.96
N CYS A 132 -4.29 16.10 -8.15
CA CYS A 132 -3.28 15.53 -9.03
C CYS A 132 -2.18 14.82 -8.25
N SER A 133 -1.96 13.53 -8.51
CA SER A 133 -0.83 12.80 -7.88
C SER A 133 0.45 12.78 -8.72
N HIS A 134 0.49 13.52 -9.83
CA HIS A 134 1.64 13.48 -10.73
C HIS A 134 2.78 14.32 -10.16
N TYR A 135 4.01 13.94 -10.49
CA TYR A 135 5.18 14.74 -10.13
C TYR A 135 5.12 16.12 -10.77
N ALA A 136 5.52 17.12 -10.00
CA ALA A 136 5.81 18.44 -10.54
C ALA A 136 7.07 18.38 -11.40
N LEU A 137 7.11 19.23 -12.43
CA LEU A 137 8.27 19.37 -13.28
C LEU A 137 9.40 20.08 -12.50
N PRO A 138 10.67 19.82 -12.86
CA PRO A 138 11.78 20.61 -12.32
C PRO A 138 11.53 22.10 -12.49
N PHE A 139 11.80 22.88 -11.44
CA PHE A 139 11.60 24.33 -11.40
C PHE A 139 10.14 24.82 -11.48
N SER A 140 9.15 23.92 -11.45
CA SER A 140 7.74 24.26 -11.34
C SER A 140 7.11 23.58 -10.13
N LYS A 141 6.00 24.15 -9.64
CA LYS A 141 5.13 23.49 -8.66
C LYS A 141 4.11 22.57 -9.31
N TYR A 142 3.99 22.55 -10.64
CA TYR A 142 2.94 21.82 -11.35
C TYR A 142 3.50 20.71 -12.21
N CYS A 143 2.70 19.65 -12.43
CA CYS A 143 3.04 18.61 -13.39
C CYS A 143 2.82 19.09 -14.84
N ILE A 144 3.25 18.29 -15.82
CA ILE A 144 3.06 18.60 -17.24
C ILE A 144 1.60 18.90 -17.63
N ASN A 145 0.62 18.25 -17.01
CA ASN A 145 -0.80 18.46 -17.32
C ASN A 145 -1.36 19.75 -16.73
N HIS A 146 -0.72 20.26 -15.67
CA HIS A 146 -1.17 21.44 -14.92
C HIS A 146 -0.18 22.62 -15.02
N ILE A 147 0.89 22.47 -15.80
CA ILE A 147 1.95 23.47 -15.97
C ILE A 147 1.41 24.81 -16.48
N ILE A 148 0.29 24.78 -17.20
CA ILE A 148 -0.40 26.00 -17.67
C ILE A 148 -0.94 26.89 -16.54
N TYR A 149 -1.04 26.38 -15.30
CA TYR A 149 -1.41 27.18 -14.12
C TYR A 149 -0.20 27.83 -13.45
N ASP A 150 1.02 27.47 -13.86
CA ASP A 150 2.23 28.15 -13.45
C ASP A 150 2.35 29.48 -14.21
N THR A 151 2.31 30.61 -13.51
CA THR A 151 2.41 31.93 -14.14
C THR A 151 3.82 32.29 -14.59
N GLU A 152 4.83 31.58 -14.09
CA GLU A 152 6.24 31.86 -14.41
C GLU A 152 6.74 31.05 -15.61
N GLN A 153 6.07 29.94 -15.95
CA GLN A 153 6.45 29.11 -17.10
C GLN A 153 6.08 29.77 -18.43
N LYS A 154 6.94 29.59 -19.44
CA LYS A 154 6.76 30.12 -20.81
C LYS A 154 6.96 29.05 -21.90
N LEU A 155 7.09 27.79 -21.50
CA LEU A 155 7.49 26.71 -22.39
C LEU A 155 6.29 25.93 -22.94
N TYR A 156 5.15 26.00 -22.25
CA TYR A 156 3.95 25.23 -22.55
C TYR A 156 2.73 26.13 -22.71
N GLU A 157 1.83 25.71 -23.59
CA GLU A 157 0.54 26.33 -23.86
C GLU A 157 -0.55 25.26 -24.05
N LYS A 158 -1.82 25.68 -24.02
CA LYS A 158 -2.92 24.79 -24.42
C LYS A 158 -3.01 24.73 -25.94
N CYS A 159 -3.07 23.53 -26.49
CA CYS A 159 -3.39 23.32 -27.90
C CYS A 159 -4.77 23.95 -28.20
N PRO A 160 -4.90 24.80 -29.23
CA PRO A 160 -6.18 25.44 -29.55
C PRO A 160 -7.23 24.45 -30.07
N VAL A 161 -6.81 23.27 -30.54
CA VAL A 161 -7.70 22.25 -31.12
C VAL A 161 -8.23 21.29 -30.05
N CYS A 162 -7.34 20.66 -29.28
CA CYS A 162 -7.74 19.65 -28.28
C CYS A 162 -7.72 20.13 -26.83
N GLY A 163 -7.19 21.34 -26.56
CA GLY A 163 -7.05 21.87 -25.20
C GLY A 163 -5.93 21.23 -24.36
N THR A 164 -5.28 20.16 -24.85
CA THR A 164 -4.17 19.50 -24.15
C THR A 164 -2.93 20.38 -24.12
N VAL A 165 -2.16 20.28 -23.04
CA VAL A 165 -0.89 20.98 -22.91
C VAL A 165 0.10 20.51 -23.97
N LYS A 166 0.72 21.45 -24.68
CA LYS A 166 1.81 21.22 -25.64
C LYS A 166 2.93 22.23 -25.42
N PRO A 167 4.16 21.98 -25.90
CA PRO A 167 5.19 23.02 -25.96
C PRO A 167 4.76 24.16 -26.91
N VAL A 168 5.14 25.41 -26.59
CA VAL A 168 4.79 26.59 -27.40
C VAL A 168 5.25 26.41 -28.85
N ASN A 169 6.53 26.06 -29.04
CA ASN A 169 7.12 25.81 -30.37
C ASN A 169 7.05 24.33 -30.78
N GLY A 170 6.18 23.54 -30.15
CA GLY A 170 6.06 22.11 -30.39
C GLY A 170 4.75 21.73 -31.09
N ILE A 171 4.79 20.58 -31.75
CA ILE A 171 3.59 19.95 -32.32
C ILE A 171 2.78 19.35 -31.17
N CYS A 172 1.47 19.51 -31.22
CA CYS A 172 0.58 18.82 -30.30
C CYS A 172 0.64 17.30 -30.55
N CYS A 173 1.07 16.52 -29.55
CA CYS A 173 1.20 15.06 -29.69
C CYS A 173 -0.13 14.36 -30.01
N TYR A 174 -1.26 14.93 -29.60
CA TYR A 174 -2.60 14.38 -29.87
C TYR A 174 -3.19 14.78 -31.23
N CYS A 175 -2.98 16.02 -31.67
CA CYS A 175 -3.59 16.50 -32.91
C CYS A 175 -2.73 16.24 -34.13
N GLN A 176 -1.40 16.06 -33.97
CA GLN A 176 -0.40 15.88 -35.04
C GLN A 176 -0.50 16.81 -36.26
N ALA A 177 -1.37 17.83 -36.21
CA ALA A 177 -1.64 18.74 -37.29
C ALA A 177 -0.52 19.78 -37.34
N GLU A 178 0.35 19.56 -38.32
CA GLU A 178 1.21 20.51 -39.04
C GLU A 178 1.50 21.81 -38.28
N ALA A 179 2.70 21.88 -37.73
CA ALA A 179 3.37 23.14 -37.47
C ALA A 179 3.44 23.92 -38.79
N THR A 180 2.36 24.63 -39.13
CA THR A 180 2.31 25.55 -40.25
C THR A 180 3.09 26.78 -39.81
N GLU A 181 4.30 26.87 -40.33
CA GLU A 181 5.16 28.04 -40.29
C GLU A 181 4.33 29.29 -40.62
N LYS A 182 4.37 30.27 -39.71
CA LYS A 182 4.01 31.67 -39.98
C LYS A 182 5.25 32.52 -39.80
#